data_AF-A0A1V2GIG6-F1
#
_entry.id   AF-A0A1V2GIG6-F1
#
_cell.length_a   1.000
_cell.length_b   1.000
_cell.length_c   1.000
_cell.angle_alpha   90.00
_cell.angle_beta   90.00
_cell.angle_gamma   90.00
#
_symmetry.space_group_name_H-M   'P 1'
#
loop_
_entity.id
_entity.type
_entity.pdbx_description
1 polymer ?
#
loop_
_entity_poly.entity_id
_entity_poly.type
_entity_poly.pdbx_seq_one_letter_code
_entity_poly.pdbx_strand_id
1 'polypeptide(L)'
;MTRTLKPLILNTGALALTLILIYTGISARDKLTWLMEVTPVIIVVPLLLATARRYPLTPLLYTLIFFHAIILMVGGQYTYAKVPVGFEVQEWLGLSRNPYDKLGHFFQGLVPALVAREILVRGMYVRGHKMVAFLVCCVALAISAMYELIEWWAALAMGQGADDFLGTQGDQWDTQSDMFCALLGALTTVIFLARFHCRQLRRFGLITG
;
A
#
# COMPACT_ATOMS: atom_id res chain seq x y z
N MET A 1 -16.98 -8.35 22.05
CA MET A 1 -16.04 -8.30 20.91
C MET A 1 -15.71 -6.85 20.64
N THR A 2 -14.50 -6.41 20.98
CA THR A 2 -14.01 -5.07 20.64
C THR A 2 -14.01 -4.93 19.13
N ARG A 3 -14.79 -4.00 18.59
CA ARG A 3 -14.69 -3.58 17.18
C ARG A 3 -14.21 -2.15 17.17
N THR A 4 -13.20 -1.89 16.37
CA THR A 4 -12.62 -0.55 16.15
C THR A 4 -13.42 0.27 15.15
N LEU A 5 -14.10 -0.43 14.22
CA LEU A 5 -14.94 0.14 13.18
C LEU A 5 -16.37 -0.41 13.27
N LYS A 6 -17.38 0.41 12.92
CA LYS A 6 -18.76 -0.08 12.82
C LYS A 6 -18.86 -1.14 11.71
N PRO A 7 -19.57 -2.28 11.93
CA PRO A 7 -19.75 -3.32 10.92
C PRO A 7 -20.21 -2.78 9.57
N LEU A 8 -21.16 -1.83 9.60
CA LEU A 8 -21.71 -1.22 8.40
C LEU A 8 -20.61 -0.56 7.56
N ILE A 9 -19.72 0.23 8.18
CA ILE A 9 -18.63 0.95 7.49
C ILE A 9 -17.63 -0.04 6.88
N LEU A 10 -17.30 -1.10 7.60
CA LEU A 10 -16.35 -2.12 7.10
C LEU A 10 -16.95 -2.84 5.89
N ASN A 11 -18.22 -3.25 5.98
CA ASN A 11 -18.91 -3.97 4.92
C ASN A 11 -19.16 -3.07 3.69
N THR A 12 -19.53 -1.81 3.88
CA THR A 12 -19.69 -0.87 2.75
C THR A 12 -18.35 -0.55 2.10
N GLY A 13 -17.27 -0.40 2.88
CA GLY A 13 -15.92 -0.25 2.33
C GLY A 13 -15.48 -1.46 1.51
N ALA A 14 -15.68 -2.67 2.04
CA ALA A 14 -15.37 -3.91 1.31
C ALA A 14 -16.21 -4.08 0.04
N LEU A 15 -17.50 -3.74 0.09
CA LEU A 15 -18.37 -3.74 -1.08
C LEU A 15 -17.88 -2.75 -2.14
N ALA A 16 -17.54 -1.52 -1.73
CA ALA A 16 -17.02 -0.51 -2.64
C ALA A 16 -15.72 -0.98 -3.30
N LEU A 17 -14.76 -1.53 -2.54
CA LEU A 17 -13.54 -2.10 -3.10
C LEU A 17 -13.83 -3.24 -4.07
N THR A 18 -14.81 -4.10 -3.77
CA THR A 18 -15.21 -5.20 -4.65
C THR A 18 -15.79 -4.69 -5.97
N LEU A 19 -16.62 -3.65 -5.94
CA LEU A 19 -17.17 -3.03 -7.14
C LEU A 19 -16.08 -2.36 -7.99
N ILE A 20 -15.14 -1.66 -7.36
CA ILE A 20 -13.99 -1.06 -8.04
C ILE A 20 -13.09 -2.15 -8.64
N LEU A 21 -12.86 -3.24 -7.91
CA LEU A 21 -12.09 -4.40 -8.38
C LEU A 21 -12.70 -4.99 -9.65
N ILE A 22 -14.01 -5.22 -9.66
CA ILE A 22 -14.72 -5.75 -10.83
C ILE A 22 -14.64 -4.76 -12.00
N TYR A 23 -14.91 -3.48 -11.74
CA TYR A 23 -14.87 -2.44 -12.78
C TYR A 23 -13.47 -2.30 -13.41
N THR A 24 -12.44 -2.19 -12.58
CA THR A 24 -11.04 -2.07 -13.04
C THR A 24 -10.59 -3.34 -13.75
N GLY A 25 -10.97 -4.53 -13.28
CA GLY A 25 -10.68 -5.79 -13.94
C GLY A 25 -11.32 -5.92 -15.32
N ILE A 26 -12.56 -5.48 -15.51
CA ILE A 26 -13.23 -5.48 -16.81
C ILE A 26 -12.59 -4.45 -17.75
N SER A 27 -12.27 -3.26 -17.25
CA SER A 27 -11.77 -2.13 -18.04
C SER A 27 -10.25 -2.09 -18.22
N ALA A 28 -9.50 -2.94 -17.52
CA ALA A 28 -8.04 -2.96 -17.57
C ALA A 28 -7.51 -3.17 -18.98
N ARG A 29 -6.51 -2.37 -19.36
CA ARG A 29 -5.86 -2.41 -20.68
C ARG A 29 -5.08 -3.70 -20.89
N ASP A 30 -4.33 -4.12 -19.87
CA ASP A 30 -3.63 -5.41 -19.84
C ASP A 30 -4.08 -6.20 -18.61
N LYS A 31 -4.64 -7.40 -18.85
CA LYS A 31 -5.25 -8.21 -17.77
C LYS A 31 -4.20 -8.85 -16.87
N LEU A 32 -3.04 -9.18 -17.42
CA LEU A 32 -1.97 -9.83 -16.68
C LEU A 32 -1.33 -8.85 -15.71
N THR A 33 -0.94 -7.67 -16.21
CA THR A 33 -0.44 -6.54 -15.41
C THR A 33 -1.43 -6.16 -14.33
N TRP A 34 -2.71 -5.97 -14.68
CA TRP A 34 -3.75 -5.66 -13.69
C TRP A 34 -3.84 -6.73 -12.60
N LEU A 35 -3.77 -8.02 -12.96
CA LEU A 35 -3.83 -9.10 -11.98
C LEU A 35 -2.62 -9.07 -11.05
N MET A 36 -1.41 -8.85 -11.57
CA MET A 36 -0.18 -8.77 -10.76
C MET A 36 -0.28 -7.62 -9.75
N GLU A 37 -0.64 -6.43 -10.22
CA GLU A 37 -0.78 -5.21 -9.41
C GLU A 37 -1.83 -5.33 -8.31
N VAL A 38 -2.96 -5.98 -8.61
CA VAL A 38 -4.14 -6.00 -7.74
C VAL A 38 -4.20 -7.26 -6.87
N THR A 39 -3.31 -8.23 -7.08
CA THR A 39 -3.19 -9.44 -6.24
C THR A 39 -3.15 -9.13 -4.73
N PRO A 40 -2.40 -8.12 -4.23
CA PRO A 40 -2.45 -7.74 -2.83
C PRO A 40 -3.86 -7.39 -2.34
N VAL A 41 -4.68 -6.70 -3.16
CA VAL A 41 -6.06 -6.33 -2.81
C VAL A 41 -6.96 -7.55 -2.70
N ILE A 42 -6.83 -8.48 -3.66
CA ILE A 42 -7.59 -9.75 -3.70
C ILE A 42 -7.33 -10.58 -2.44
N ILE A 43 -6.12 -10.54 -1.90
CA ILE A 43 -5.73 -11.26 -0.67
C ILE A 43 -6.15 -10.49 0.59
N VAL A 44 -5.85 -9.19 0.65
CA VAL A 44 -6.00 -8.38 1.87
C VAL A 44 -7.47 -8.13 2.21
N VAL A 45 -8.36 -7.87 1.24
CA VAL A 45 -9.77 -7.57 1.53
C VAL A 45 -10.48 -8.75 2.24
N PRO A 46 -10.45 -10.00 1.73
CA PRO A 46 -11.00 -11.15 2.45
C PRO A 46 -10.34 -11.38 3.81
N LEU A 47 -9.02 -11.22 3.91
CA LEU A 47 -8.28 -11.38 5.16
C LEU A 47 -8.78 -10.40 6.23
N LEU A 48 -8.98 -9.13 5.88
CA LEU A 48 -9.52 -8.12 6.78
C LEU A 48 -10.93 -8.47 7.25
N LEU A 49 -11.80 -8.94 6.35
CA LEU A 49 -13.16 -9.36 6.72
C LEU A 49 -13.14 -10.57 7.67
N ALA A 50 -12.30 -11.57 7.39
CA ALA A 50 -12.15 -12.77 8.21
C ALA A 50 -11.59 -12.47 9.60
N THR A 51 -10.66 -11.50 9.70
CA THR A 51 -9.99 -11.15 10.95
C THR A 51 -10.67 -10.04 11.74
N ALA A 52 -11.65 -9.32 11.16
CA ALA A 52 -12.29 -8.13 11.73
C ALA A 52 -12.83 -8.29 13.18
N ARG A 53 -13.19 -9.51 13.59
CA ARG A 53 -13.67 -9.80 14.94
C ARG A 53 -12.59 -10.28 15.91
N ARG A 54 -11.57 -10.97 15.41
CA ARG A 54 -10.50 -11.59 16.21
C ARG A 54 -9.29 -10.66 16.38
N TYR A 55 -8.97 -9.91 15.33
CA TYR A 55 -7.88 -8.97 15.27
C TYR A 55 -8.33 -7.67 14.56
N PRO A 56 -9.21 -6.87 15.18
CA PRO A 56 -9.66 -5.61 14.58
C PRO A 56 -8.48 -4.64 14.44
N LEU A 57 -8.24 -4.11 13.24
CA LEU A 57 -7.22 -3.08 13.02
C LEU A 57 -7.72 -1.69 13.44
N THR A 58 -6.82 -0.73 13.64
CA THR A 58 -7.24 0.64 13.91
C THR A 58 -8.01 1.27 12.73
N PRO A 59 -8.96 2.21 12.96
CA PRO A 59 -9.68 2.87 11.87
C PRO A 59 -8.76 3.59 10.90
N LEU A 60 -7.67 4.19 11.39
CA LEU A 60 -6.63 4.78 10.56
C LEU A 60 -6.07 3.75 9.56
N LEU A 61 -5.70 2.58 10.06
CA LEU A 61 -5.10 1.54 9.21
C LEU A 61 -6.11 0.98 8.20
N TYR A 62 -7.38 0.77 8.58
CA TYR A 62 -8.43 0.41 7.61
C TYR A 62 -8.59 1.47 6.52
N THR A 63 -8.61 2.76 6.88
CA THR A 63 -8.72 3.86 5.90
C THR A 63 -7.53 3.89 4.95
N LEU A 64 -6.31 3.73 5.45
CA LEU A 64 -5.13 3.74 4.59
C LEU A 64 -5.07 2.51 3.67
N ILE A 65 -5.45 1.33 4.15
CA ILE A 65 -5.56 0.13 3.30
C ILE A 65 -6.62 0.35 2.20
N PHE A 66 -7.75 0.98 2.53
CA PHE A 66 -8.80 1.28 1.56
C PHE A 66 -8.28 2.17 0.42
N PHE A 67 -7.59 3.27 0.74
CA PHE A 67 -7.01 4.15 -0.28
C PHE A 67 -5.87 3.48 -1.06
N HIS A 68 -5.01 2.73 -0.39
CA HIS A 68 -3.94 1.98 -1.06
C HIS A 68 -4.50 0.98 -2.06
N ALA A 69 -5.56 0.25 -1.70
CA ALA A 69 -6.24 -0.67 -2.61
C ALA A 69 -6.80 0.04 -3.85
N ILE A 70 -7.35 1.25 -3.70
CA ILE A 70 -7.81 2.06 -4.85
C ILE A 70 -6.63 2.44 -5.74
N ILE A 71 -5.51 2.86 -5.16
CA ILE A 71 -4.29 3.20 -5.92
C ILE A 71 -3.82 2.02 -6.76
N LEU A 72 -3.71 0.82 -6.18
CA LEU A 72 -3.33 -0.40 -6.90
C LEU A 72 -4.33 -0.73 -8.03
N MET A 73 -5.63 -0.67 -7.76
CA MET A 73 -6.66 -0.99 -8.75
C MET A 73 -6.68 0.01 -9.91
N VAL A 74 -6.49 1.30 -9.65
CA VAL A 74 -6.40 2.33 -10.69
C VAL A 74 -5.09 2.24 -11.45
N GLY A 75 -3.96 2.03 -10.77
CA GLY A 75 -2.66 1.77 -11.38
C GLY A 75 -2.71 0.60 -12.35
N GLY A 76 -3.21 -0.56 -11.89
CA GLY A 76 -3.39 -1.74 -12.73
C GLY A 76 -4.40 -1.54 -13.86
N GLN A 77 -5.47 -0.75 -13.67
CA GLN A 77 -6.47 -0.50 -14.72
C GLN A 77 -5.84 0.15 -15.95
N TYR A 78 -5.03 1.18 -15.73
CA TYR A 78 -4.44 1.96 -16.82
C TYR A 78 -3.06 1.45 -17.23
N THR A 79 -2.38 0.65 -16.41
CA THR A 79 -0.92 0.59 -16.26
C THR A 79 -0.37 1.88 -15.64
N TYR A 80 0.52 1.78 -14.66
CA TYR A 80 0.96 2.91 -13.83
C TYR A 80 1.46 4.11 -14.64
N ALA A 81 2.23 3.86 -15.71
CA ALA A 81 2.73 4.88 -16.62
C ALA A 81 1.64 5.66 -17.39
N LYS A 82 0.41 5.16 -17.42
CA LYS A 82 -0.69 5.70 -18.25
C LYS A 82 -1.88 6.20 -17.42
N VAL A 83 -1.74 6.31 -16.10
CA VAL A 83 -2.83 6.82 -15.23
C VAL A 83 -3.02 8.32 -15.49
N PRO A 84 -4.26 8.78 -15.81
CA PRO A 84 -4.53 10.18 -16.20
C PRO A 84 -4.05 11.24 -15.21
N VAL A 85 -4.33 11.07 -13.91
CA VAL A 85 -3.91 12.04 -12.88
C VAL A 85 -2.40 12.19 -12.79
N GLY A 86 -1.66 11.14 -13.16
CA GLY A 86 -0.21 11.20 -13.23
C GLY A 86 0.30 12.15 -14.30
N PHE A 87 -0.37 12.25 -15.45
CA PHE A 87 0.00 13.23 -16.49
C PHE A 87 -0.27 14.68 -16.04
N GLU A 88 -1.35 14.92 -15.28
CA GLU A 88 -1.62 16.25 -14.70
C GLU A 88 -0.51 16.67 -13.73
N VAL A 89 -0.10 15.76 -12.82
CA VAL A 89 1.01 16.00 -11.89
C VAL A 89 2.34 16.18 -12.62
N GLN A 90 2.57 15.39 -13.68
CA GLN A 90 3.74 15.52 -14.52
C GLN A 90 3.84 16.92 -15.13
N GLU A 91 2.74 17.45 -15.68
CA GLU A 91 2.70 18.79 -16.27
C GLU A 91 2.89 19.89 -15.22
N TRP A 92 2.19 19.81 -14.09
CA TRP A 92 2.28 20.82 -13.02
C TRP A 92 3.68 20.97 -12.43
N LEU A 93 4.41 19.86 -12.33
CA LEU A 93 5.75 19.82 -11.74
C LEU A 93 6.88 19.78 -12.78
N GLY A 94 6.56 19.79 -14.08
CA GLY A 94 7.54 19.70 -15.16
C GLY A 94 8.37 18.42 -15.14
N LEU A 95 7.77 17.29 -14.76
CA LEU A 95 8.48 16.00 -14.65
C LEU A 95 8.68 15.36 -16.02
N SER A 96 9.76 14.58 -16.14
CA SER A 96 10.09 13.87 -17.38
C SER A 96 9.13 12.72 -17.69
N ARG A 97 8.43 12.19 -16.68
CA ARG A 97 7.57 11.01 -16.81
C ARG A 97 6.39 11.04 -15.85
N ASN A 98 5.43 10.15 -16.07
CA ASN A 98 4.24 10.02 -15.22
C ASN A 98 4.66 9.46 -13.83
N PRO A 99 4.45 10.21 -12.72
CA PRO A 99 4.92 9.83 -11.39
C PRO A 99 3.89 9.02 -10.59
N TYR A 100 2.81 8.50 -11.20
CA TYR A 100 1.76 7.80 -10.47
C TYR A 100 2.31 6.59 -9.69
N ASP A 101 3.34 5.95 -10.21
CA ASP A 101 4.04 4.85 -9.56
C ASP A 101 4.69 5.25 -8.22
N LYS A 102 5.27 6.46 -8.16
CA LYS A 102 5.82 7.02 -6.91
C LYS A 102 4.76 7.19 -5.82
N LEU A 103 3.50 7.41 -6.19
CA LEU A 103 2.38 7.42 -5.25
C LEU A 103 2.08 6.01 -4.74
N GLY A 104 2.09 5.00 -5.62
CA GLY A 104 2.00 3.59 -5.26
C GLY A 104 3.07 3.21 -4.25
N HIS A 105 4.34 3.47 -4.56
CA HIS A 105 5.47 3.18 -3.68
C HIS A 105 5.43 3.95 -2.36
N PHE A 106 4.98 5.21 -2.36
CA PHE A 106 4.75 5.94 -1.11
C PHE A 106 3.73 5.24 -0.22
N PHE A 107 2.61 4.75 -0.76
CA PHE A 107 1.62 3.97 0.01
C PHE A 107 2.12 2.57 0.37
N GLN A 108 2.94 1.94 -0.47
CA GLN A 108 3.68 0.70 -0.19
C GLN A 108 4.67 0.87 0.97
N GLY A 109 5.17 2.08 1.20
CA GLY A 109 5.90 2.44 2.41
C GLY A 109 4.98 2.66 3.61
N LEU A 110 3.99 3.53 3.43
CA LEU A 110 3.10 4.06 4.47
C LEU A 110 2.26 2.97 5.14
N VAL A 111 1.59 2.12 4.35
CA VAL A 111 0.61 1.17 4.87
C VAL A 111 1.29 0.00 5.57
N PRO A 112 2.26 -0.71 4.97
CA PRO A 112 2.97 -1.80 5.63
C PRO A 112 3.75 -1.33 6.87
N ALA A 113 4.29 -0.11 6.85
CA ALA A 113 4.89 0.47 8.05
C ALA A 113 3.88 0.57 9.20
N LEU A 114 2.66 1.06 8.93
CA LEU A 114 1.63 1.16 9.96
C LEU A 114 1.11 -0.21 10.42
N VAL A 115 0.98 -1.19 9.50
CA VAL A 115 0.66 -2.59 9.82
C VAL A 115 1.71 -3.17 10.77
N ALA A 116 2.99 -3.08 10.40
CA ALA A 116 4.11 -3.58 11.21
C ALA A 116 4.10 -2.91 12.59
N ARG A 117 3.90 -1.58 12.63
CA ARG A 117 3.81 -0.85 13.89
C ARG A 117 2.66 -1.34 14.76
N GLU A 118 1.49 -1.57 14.18
CA GLU A 118 0.32 -2.05 14.91
C GLU A 118 0.58 -3.44 15.51
N ILE A 119 1.17 -4.36 14.75
CA ILE A 119 1.56 -5.70 15.22
C ILE A 119 2.60 -5.62 16.35
N LEU A 120 3.71 -4.90 16.13
CA LEU A 120 4.82 -4.80 17.08
C LEU A 120 4.40 -4.17 18.41
N VAL A 121 3.59 -3.12 18.36
CA VAL A 121 3.13 -2.39 19.55
C VAL A 121 2.04 -3.16 20.28
N ARG A 122 1.08 -3.79 19.58
CA ARG A 122 0.01 -4.58 20.23
C ARG A 122 0.53 -5.88 20.85
N GLY A 123 1.48 -6.53 20.18
CA GLY A 123 2.10 -7.75 20.69
C GLY A 123 3.18 -7.50 21.74
N MET A 124 3.52 -6.23 22.04
CA MET A 124 4.63 -5.86 22.94
C MET A 124 5.96 -6.52 22.56
N TYR A 125 6.15 -6.85 21.27
CA TYR A 125 7.32 -7.59 20.78
C TYR A 125 8.60 -6.76 20.82
N VAL A 126 8.48 -5.43 20.74
CA VAL A 126 9.60 -4.50 20.72
C VAL A 126 9.38 -3.40 21.73
N ARG A 127 10.36 -3.17 22.60
CA ARG A 127 10.34 -2.12 23.61
C ARG A 127 10.98 -0.85 23.07
N GLY A 128 10.34 0.29 23.33
CA GLY A 128 10.85 1.62 23.00
C GLY A 128 10.41 2.15 21.63
N HIS A 129 9.92 3.39 21.63
CA HIS A 129 9.35 4.00 20.43
C HIS A 129 10.36 4.21 19.29
N LYS A 130 11.64 4.42 19.61
CA LYS A 130 12.71 4.59 18.61
C LYS A 130 13.00 3.28 17.87
N MET A 131 13.09 2.17 18.59
CA MET A 131 13.35 0.85 18.00
C MET A 131 12.16 0.38 17.16
N VAL A 132 10.92 0.61 17.64
CA VAL A 132 9.72 0.35 16.84
C VAL A 132 9.75 1.16 15.54
N ALA A 133 10.07 2.46 15.60
CA ALA A 133 10.15 3.28 14.40
C ALA A 133 11.20 2.78 13.39
N PHE A 134 12.39 2.42 13.87
CA PHE A 134 13.45 1.85 13.04
C PHE A 134 13.01 0.55 12.36
N LEU A 135 12.51 -0.43 13.12
CA LEU A 135 12.10 -1.73 12.56
C LEU A 135 10.93 -1.61 11.60
N VAL A 136 9.99 -0.69 11.86
CA VAL A 136 8.88 -0.39 10.97
C VAL A 136 9.38 0.11 9.61
N CYS A 137 10.37 0.99 9.58
CA CYS A 137 11.00 1.42 8.32
C CYS A 137 11.73 0.27 7.63
N CYS A 138 12.45 -0.58 8.38
CA CYS A 138 13.10 -1.76 7.81
C CYS A 138 12.11 -2.73 7.16
N VAL A 139 10.97 -3.00 7.81
CA VAL A 139 9.93 -3.88 7.26
C VAL A 139 9.34 -3.30 5.97
N ALA A 140 9.04 -2.00 5.95
CA ALA A 140 8.51 -1.34 4.75
C ALA A 140 9.52 -1.38 3.60
N LEU A 141 10.80 -1.11 3.86
CA LEU A 141 11.87 -1.23 2.86
C LEU A 141 12.06 -2.67 2.38
N ALA A 142 12.00 -3.66 3.28
CA ALA A 142 12.14 -5.06 2.90
C ALA A 142 10.98 -5.52 1.99
N ILE A 143 9.76 -5.05 2.27
CA ILE A 143 8.60 -5.29 1.40
C ILE A 143 8.80 -4.61 0.06
N SER A 144 9.26 -3.35 0.05
CA SER A 144 9.53 -2.64 -1.20
C SER A 144 10.59 -3.34 -2.03
N ALA A 145 11.73 -3.69 -1.44
CA ALA A 145 12.80 -4.40 -2.13
C ALA A 145 12.32 -5.77 -2.66
N MET A 146 11.47 -6.48 -1.92
CA MET A 146 10.89 -7.73 -2.40
C MET A 146 9.98 -7.51 -3.61
N TYR A 147 9.17 -6.45 -3.62
CA TYR A 147 8.31 -6.10 -4.76
C TYR A 147 9.14 -5.87 -6.02
N GLU A 148 10.17 -5.02 -5.93
CA GLU A 148 11.10 -4.73 -7.03
C GLU A 148 11.80 -5.99 -7.56
N LEU A 149 12.18 -6.92 -6.67
CA LEU A 149 12.76 -8.20 -7.08
C LEU A 149 11.76 -9.08 -7.83
N ILE A 150 10.50 -9.07 -7.42
CA ILE A 150 9.42 -9.80 -8.12
C ILE A 150 9.19 -9.19 -9.50
N GLU A 151 9.18 -7.87 -9.61
CA GLU A 151 9.03 -7.17 -10.90
C GLU A 151 10.20 -7.45 -11.84
N TRP A 152 11.43 -7.41 -11.33
CA TRP A 152 12.61 -7.78 -12.08
C TRP A 152 12.55 -9.24 -12.57
N TRP A 153 12.12 -10.18 -11.72
CA TRP A 153 11.93 -11.58 -12.14
C TRP A 153 10.80 -11.76 -13.15
N ALA A 154 9.69 -11.05 -12.99
CA ALA A 154 8.58 -11.06 -13.95
C ALA A 154 9.05 -10.54 -15.32
N ALA A 155 9.84 -9.47 -15.33
CA ALA A 155 10.44 -8.92 -16.53
C ALA A 155 11.34 -9.91 -17.26
N LEU A 156 12.22 -10.60 -16.53
CA LEU A 156 13.09 -11.64 -17.08
C LEU A 156 12.28 -12.82 -17.65
N ALA A 157 11.16 -13.18 -17.04
CA ALA A 157 10.32 -14.28 -17.48
C ALA A 157 9.48 -13.96 -18.74
N MET A 158 9.06 -12.70 -18.91
CA MET A 158 8.17 -12.27 -20.00
C MET A 158 8.89 -11.78 -21.27
N GLY A 159 10.19 -11.47 -21.20
CA GLY A 159 10.95 -10.93 -22.34
C GLY A 159 10.60 -9.47 -22.67
N GLN A 160 10.65 -9.06 -23.95
CA GLN A 160 10.46 -7.66 -24.40
C GLN A 160 9.08 -7.02 -24.07
N GLY A 161 8.14 -7.75 -23.45
CA GLY A 161 6.88 -7.19 -22.95
C GLY A 161 6.94 -6.61 -21.53
N ALA A 162 8.11 -6.64 -20.89
CA ALA A 162 8.29 -6.26 -19.49
C ALA A 162 8.19 -4.76 -19.18
N ASP A 163 8.42 -3.89 -20.17
CA ASP A 163 8.52 -2.43 -19.93
C ASP A 163 7.20 -1.82 -19.44
N ASP A 164 6.06 -2.37 -19.89
CA ASP A 164 4.73 -1.89 -19.51
C ASP A 164 4.36 -2.28 -18.06
N PHE A 165 4.90 -3.39 -17.53
CA PHE A 165 4.74 -3.78 -16.12
C PHE A 165 5.77 -3.07 -15.24
N LEU A 166 7.03 -3.04 -15.66
CA LEU A 166 8.11 -2.38 -14.93
C LEU A 166 7.88 -0.87 -14.74
N GLY A 167 7.07 -0.21 -15.56
CA GLY A 167 6.74 1.20 -15.37
C GLY A 167 7.91 2.19 -15.52
N THR A 168 9.11 1.68 -15.84
CA THR A 168 10.40 2.40 -15.85
C THR A 168 10.37 3.64 -16.73
N GLN A 169 9.62 3.62 -17.83
CA GLN A 169 9.57 4.72 -18.79
C GLN A 169 10.99 5.14 -19.26
N GLY A 170 11.92 4.17 -19.31
CA GLY A 170 13.33 4.39 -19.67
C GLY A 170 14.23 4.93 -18.54
N ASP A 171 13.73 5.01 -17.31
CA ASP A 171 14.49 5.46 -16.13
C ASP A 171 15.28 4.29 -15.50
N GLN A 172 16.60 4.31 -15.64
CA GLN A 172 17.49 3.31 -15.04
C GLN A 172 17.54 3.34 -13.50
N TRP A 173 17.05 4.43 -12.88
CA TRP A 173 17.05 4.63 -11.44
C TRP A 173 15.67 4.39 -10.80
N ASP A 174 14.73 3.84 -11.57
CA ASP A 174 13.34 3.71 -11.16
C ASP A 174 13.22 2.98 -9.82
N THR A 175 13.65 1.72 -9.78
CA THR A 175 13.69 0.87 -8.58
C THR A 175 14.31 1.55 -7.35
N GLN A 176 15.42 2.27 -7.50
CA GLN A 176 16.04 2.96 -6.36
C GLN A 176 15.17 4.13 -5.88
N SER A 177 14.59 4.88 -6.81
CA SER A 177 13.68 5.98 -6.49
C SER A 177 12.36 5.49 -5.89
N ASP A 178 11.88 4.30 -6.28
CA ASP A 178 10.70 3.64 -5.70
C ASP A 178 10.92 3.19 -4.27
N MET A 179 12.03 2.50 -4.01
CA MET A 179 12.42 2.17 -2.64
C MET A 179 12.60 3.43 -1.78
N PHE A 180 13.09 4.54 -2.35
CA PHE A 180 13.17 5.82 -1.65
C PHE A 180 11.78 6.40 -1.35
N CYS A 181 10.84 6.37 -2.30
CA CYS A 181 9.45 6.77 -2.08
C CYS A 181 8.78 5.91 -0.99
N ALA A 182 9.03 4.61 -0.96
CA ALA A 182 8.57 3.72 0.10
C ALA A 182 9.20 4.10 1.47
N LEU A 183 10.49 4.45 1.51
CA LEU A 183 11.10 4.96 2.74
C LEU A 183 10.42 6.25 3.23
N LEU A 184 10.09 7.19 2.33
CA LEU A 184 9.37 8.41 2.69
C LEU A 184 7.97 8.12 3.25
N GLY A 185 7.26 7.14 2.70
CA GLY A 185 5.99 6.65 3.24
C GLY A 185 6.14 6.07 4.65
N ALA A 186 7.16 5.24 4.88
CA ALA A 186 7.44 4.69 6.20
C ALA A 186 7.84 5.76 7.22
N LEU A 187 8.66 6.73 6.82
CA LEU A 187 9.01 7.89 7.64
C LEU A 187 7.78 8.72 8.00
N THR A 188 6.84 8.89 7.05
CA THR A 188 5.57 9.58 7.29
C THR A 188 4.75 8.88 8.38
N THR A 189 4.73 7.55 8.35
CA THR A 189 4.08 6.75 9.39
C THR A 189 4.66 7.03 10.78
N VAL A 190 5.99 6.99 10.92
CA VAL A 190 6.63 7.08 12.24
C VAL A 190 6.69 8.51 12.77
N ILE A 191 6.78 9.52 11.90
CA ILE A 191 6.87 10.93 12.28
C ILE A 191 5.47 11.52 12.52
N PHE A 192 4.54 11.35 11.58
CA PHE A 192 3.27 12.06 11.61
C PHE A 192 2.10 11.21 12.13
N LEU A 193 2.04 9.93 11.75
CA LEU A 193 0.88 9.09 12.06
C LEU A 193 0.99 8.36 13.40
N ALA A 194 2.21 8.13 13.90
CA ALA A 194 2.45 7.32 15.09
C ALA A 194 1.68 7.81 16.33
N ARG A 195 1.54 9.13 16.52
CA ARG A 195 0.79 9.71 17.65
C ARG A 195 -0.71 9.44 17.52
N PHE A 196 -1.27 9.69 16.33
CA PHE A 196 -2.70 9.47 16.08
C PHE A 196 -3.05 7.98 16.17
N HIS A 197 -2.21 7.13 15.60
CA HIS A 197 -2.34 5.68 15.69
C HIS A 197 -2.29 5.19 17.14
N CYS A 198 -1.34 5.67 17.96
CA CYS A 198 -1.25 5.33 19.38
C CYS A 198 -2.52 5.73 20.17
N ARG A 199 -3.10 6.91 19.86
CA ARG A 199 -4.38 7.33 20.44
C ARG A 199 -5.52 6.37 20.09
N GLN A 200 -5.59 5.88 18.85
CA GLN A 200 -6.60 4.89 18.46
C GLN A 200 -6.40 3.55 19.18
N LEU A 201 -5.16 3.05 19.25
CA LEU A 201 -4.85 1.80 19.97
C LEU A 201 -5.33 1.85 21.41
N ARG A 202 -5.06 2.95 22.14
CA ARG A 202 -5.53 3.14 23.51
C ARG A 202 -7.06 3.31 23.60
N ARG A 203 -7.64 4.13 22.72
CA ARG A 203 -9.10 4.38 22.68
C ARG A 203 -9.91 3.09 22.54
N PHE A 204 -9.41 2.13 21.77
CA PHE A 204 -10.08 0.84 21.55
C PHE A 204 -9.58 -0.29 22.47
N GLY A 205 -8.76 0.02 23.48
CA GLY A 205 -8.24 -0.95 24.43
C GLY A 205 -7.36 -2.04 23.80
N LEU A 206 -6.71 -1.73 22.66
CA LEU A 206 -5.83 -2.67 21.94
C LEU A 206 -4.43 -2.75 22.55
N ILE A 207 -4.06 -1.76 23.36
CA ILE A 207 -2.88 -1.75 24.23
C ILE A 207 -3.26 -1.22 25.60
N THR A 208 -2.59 -1.70 26.63
CA THR A 208 -2.66 -1.10 27.97
C THR A 208 -1.88 0.21 28.01
N GLY A 209 -2.46 1.23 28.64
CA GLY A 209 -1.85 2.56 28.81
C GLY A 209 -0.65 2.53 29.73
#